data_AF-A0A520I5H4-F1
#
_entry.id   AF-A0A520I5H4-F1
#
_cell.length_a   1.000
_cell.length_b   1.000
_cell.length_c   1.000
_cell.angle_alpha   90.00
_cell.angle_beta   90.00
_cell.angle_gamma   90.00
#
_symmetry.space_group_name_H-M   'P 1'
#
loop_
_entity.id
_entity.type
_entity.pdbx_description
1 polymer ?
#
loop_
_entity_poly.entity_id
_entity_poly.type
_entity_poly.pdbx_seq_one_letter_code
_entity_poly.pdbx_strand_id
1 'polypeptide(L)'
;MEFVMRIAFLSSALLLLILASRSTRAQESISLPSGGMLTFNSNYGKTRFVIRNRNGAVSRFLGMRDSTVSPISNPTKVKIVGEVKDLALIVLDTYPSIPNGMSFCQAGQESFLRVISLTSKRPVETFKVKLESCRDGIELSADGVVWIPESSSIRVHWMVSPYLVGQPEMRVFKIGIDGQVN
;
A
#
# COMPACT_ATOMS: atom_id res chain seq x y z
N MET A 1 0.22 -41.51 -42.95
CA MET A 1 0.43 -41.41 -41.49
C MET A 1 0.95 -40.05 -41.01
N GLU A 2 1.48 -39.18 -41.88
CA GLU A 2 2.01 -37.85 -41.46
C GLU A 2 0.95 -36.76 -41.22
N PHE A 3 -0.26 -36.88 -41.78
CA PHE A 3 -1.28 -35.82 -41.68
C PHE A 3 -1.94 -35.73 -40.29
N VAL A 4 -2.08 -36.86 -39.59
CA VAL A 4 -2.71 -36.93 -38.25
C VAL A 4 -1.82 -36.32 -37.18
N MET A 5 -0.50 -36.40 -37.34
CA MET A 5 0.48 -35.93 -36.36
C MET A 5 0.64 -34.40 -36.35
N ARG A 6 0.38 -33.73 -37.48
CA ARG A 6 0.46 -32.25 -37.57
C ARG A 6 -0.73 -31.54 -36.90
N ILE A 7 -1.90 -32.18 -36.85
CA ILE A 7 -3.12 -31.58 -36.26
C ILE A 7 -3.07 -31.61 -34.72
N ALA A 8 -2.46 -32.64 -34.12
CA ALA A 8 -2.31 -32.75 -32.66
C ALA A 8 -1.33 -31.73 -32.05
N PHE A 9 -0.34 -31.29 -32.82
CA PHE A 9 0.62 -30.26 -32.38
C PHE A 9 0.00 -28.85 -32.38
N LEU A 10 -0.90 -28.55 -33.32
CA LEU A 10 -1.54 -27.25 -33.44
C LEU A 10 -2.61 -27.00 -32.36
N SER A 11 -3.31 -28.04 -31.92
CA SER A 11 -4.31 -27.95 -30.84
C SER A 11 -3.68 -27.79 -29.45
N SER A 12 -2.47 -28.32 -29.23
CA SER A 12 -1.76 -28.19 -27.93
C SER A 12 -1.10 -26.81 -27.74
N ALA A 13 -0.58 -26.20 -28.81
CA ALA A 13 0.01 -24.86 -28.75
C ALA A 13 -1.04 -23.76 -28.49
N LEU A 14 -2.26 -23.93 -29.01
CA LEU A 14 -3.35 -22.96 -28.82
C LEU A 14 -3.89 -22.96 -27.37
N LEU A 15 -3.90 -24.11 -26.70
CA LEU A 15 -4.31 -24.20 -25.28
C LEU A 15 -3.31 -23.55 -24.31
N LEU A 16 -2.00 -23.65 -24.60
CA LEU A 16 -0.96 -23.01 -23.79
C LEU A 16 -0.98 -21.48 -23.89
N LEU A 17 -1.35 -20.93 -25.06
CA LEU A 17 -1.51 -19.48 -25.27
C LEU A 17 -2.76 -18.90 -24.59
N ILE A 18 -3.83 -19.69 -24.45
CA ILE A 18 -5.06 -19.26 -23.76
C ILE A 18 -4.88 -19.30 -22.23
N LEU A 19 -4.09 -20.24 -21.70
CA LEU A 19 -3.77 -20.30 -20.26
C LEU A 19 -2.73 -19.26 -19.83
N ALA A 20 -1.86 -18.80 -20.73
CA ALA A 20 -0.85 -17.79 -20.42
C ALA A 20 -1.40 -16.34 -20.33
N SER A 21 -2.63 -16.09 -20.76
CA SER A 21 -3.13 -14.72 -21.00
C SER A 21 -4.14 -14.20 -19.99
N ARG A 22 -4.35 -14.85 -18.83
CA ARG A 22 -5.20 -14.30 -17.75
C ARG A 22 -4.65 -14.54 -16.35
N SER A 23 -3.44 -14.06 -16.07
CA SER A 23 -3.10 -13.63 -14.72
C SER A 23 -3.64 -12.21 -14.49
N THR A 24 -4.96 -12.02 -14.58
CA THR A 24 -5.59 -10.86 -13.95
C THR A 24 -5.40 -11.06 -12.45
N ARG A 25 -4.36 -10.44 -11.86
CA ARG A 25 -4.25 -10.35 -10.40
C ARG A 25 -5.61 -9.83 -9.92
N ALA A 26 -6.33 -10.66 -9.16
CA ALA A 26 -7.55 -10.25 -8.53
C ALA A 26 -7.24 -8.95 -7.79
N GLN A 27 -7.97 -7.89 -8.11
CA GLN A 27 -7.77 -6.62 -7.46
C GLN A 27 -8.12 -6.81 -5.98
N GLU A 28 -7.11 -6.86 -5.11
CA GLU A 28 -7.31 -7.09 -3.70
C GLU A 28 -8.23 -6.01 -3.12
N SER A 29 -9.29 -6.48 -2.48
CA SER A 29 -10.23 -5.65 -1.75
C SER A 29 -10.01 -5.83 -0.25
N ILE A 30 -10.01 -4.71 0.47
CA ILE A 30 -9.84 -4.68 1.93
C ILE A 30 -11.08 -4.08 2.54
N SER A 31 -11.68 -4.77 3.52
CA SER A 31 -12.82 -4.26 4.27
C SER A 31 -12.40 -3.09 5.16
N LEU A 32 -13.23 -2.04 5.19
CA LEU A 32 -13.04 -0.91 6.10
C LEU A 32 -13.76 -1.18 7.44
N PRO A 33 -13.23 -0.67 8.57
CA PRO A 33 -13.90 -0.75 9.87
C PRO A 33 -15.35 -0.22 9.86
N SER A 34 -15.63 0.83 9.08
CA SER A 34 -16.98 1.39 8.90
C SER A 34 -17.95 0.54 8.06
N GLY A 35 -17.52 -0.62 7.53
CA GLY A 35 -18.33 -1.50 6.67
C GLY A 35 -18.23 -1.19 5.18
N GLY A 36 -17.26 -0.36 4.77
CA GLY A 36 -16.92 -0.11 3.37
C GLY A 36 -15.85 -1.06 2.81
N MET A 37 -15.28 -0.69 1.67
CA MET A 37 -14.22 -1.43 0.99
C MET A 37 -13.22 -0.48 0.34
N LEU A 38 -11.93 -0.81 0.46
CA LEU A 38 -10.82 -0.20 -0.25
C LEU A 38 -10.34 -1.16 -1.33
N THR A 39 -10.18 -0.68 -2.56
CA THR A 39 -9.41 -1.36 -3.60
C THR A 39 -8.29 -0.47 -4.08
N PHE A 40 -7.23 -1.07 -4.62
CA PHE A 40 -6.06 -0.33 -5.06
C PHE A 40 -5.46 -0.89 -6.35
N ASN A 41 -4.80 -0.04 -7.11
CA ASN A 41 -3.94 -0.46 -8.22
C ASN A 41 -2.85 0.57 -8.48
N SER A 42 -1.78 0.12 -9.16
CA SER A 42 -0.77 1.04 -9.64
C SER A 42 -1.27 1.92 -10.76
N ASN A 43 -0.79 3.15 -10.76
CA ASN A 43 -0.89 4.06 -11.86
C ASN A 43 0.42 4.86 -11.94
N TYR A 44 1.39 4.37 -12.70
CA TYR A 44 2.72 4.95 -12.96
C TYR A 44 3.17 6.06 -11.98
N GLY A 45 3.99 5.70 -11.00
CA GLY A 45 4.48 6.62 -9.96
C GLY A 45 3.43 7.02 -8.92
N LYS A 46 2.19 6.52 -9.03
CA LYS A 46 1.10 6.72 -8.07
C LYS A 46 0.43 5.39 -7.76
N THR A 47 -0.22 5.33 -6.61
CA THR A 47 -1.16 4.26 -6.27
C THR A 47 -2.55 4.85 -6.21
N ARG A 48 -3.45 4.33 -7.04
CA ARG A 48 -4.85 4.74 -7.03
C ARG A 48 -5.57 3.88 -6.01
N PHE A 49 -6.18 4.56 -5.05
CA PHE A 49 -7.08 3.99 -4.06
C PHE A 49 -8.52 4.33 -4.44
N VAL A 50 -9.39 3.33 -4.43
CA VAL A 50 -10.82 3.48 -4.65
C VAL A 50 -11.53 3.06 -3.37
N ILE A 51 -12.21 4.01 -2.76
CA ILE A 51 -12.86 3.84 -1.46
C ILE A 51 -14.36 3.79 -1.72
N ARG A 52 -15.00 2.68 -1.38
CA ARG A 52 -16.45 2.53 -1.36
C ARG A 52 -16.90 2.56 0.08
N ASN A 53 -17.68 3.55 0.48
CA ASN A 53 -18.22 3.60 1.84
C ASN A 53 -19.40 2.62 2.02
N ARG A 54 -19.89 2.49 3.26
CA ARG A 54 -21.03 1.62 3.61
C ARG A 54 -22.32 1.92 2.82
N ASN A 55 -22.51 3.16 2.37
CA ASN A 55 -23.66 3.58 1.58
C ASN A 55 -23.48 3.33 0.07
N GLY A 56 -22.36 2.72 -0.34
CA GLY A 56 -22.03 2.46 -1.74
C GLY A 56 -21.44 3.66 -2.49
N ALA A 57 -21.30 4.82 -1.86
CA ALA A 57 -20.67 5.99 -2.48
C ALA A 57 -19.19 5.71 -2.72
N VAL A 58 -18.69 6.12 -3.89
CA VAL A 58 -17.32 5.85 -4.33
C VAL A 58 -16.52 7.14 -4.38
N SER A 59 -15.40 7.16 -3.67
CA SER A 59 -14.38 8.20 -3.74
C SER A 59 -13.06 7.61 -4.23
N ARG A 60 -12.19 8.48 -4.76
CA ARG A 60 -10.90 8.08 -5.35
C ARG A 60 -9.79 8.98 -4.85
N PHE A 61 -8.66 8.36 -4.53
CA PHE A 61 -7.45 9.02 -4.08
C PHE A 61 -6.26 8.53 -4.90
N LEU A 62 -5.32 9.43 -5.20
CA LEU A 62 -4.06 9.10 -5.85
C LEU A 62 -2.92 9.36 -4.86
N GLY A 63 -2.42 8.30 -4.24
CA GLY A 63 -1.26 8.35 -3.36
C GLY A 63 0.03 8.49 -4.15
N MET A 64 0.79 9.55 -3.89
CA MET A 64 2.09 9.75 -4.51
C MET A 64 3.10 8.73 -3.98
N ARG A 65 3.83 8.10 -4.89
CA ARG A 65 4.94 7.21 -4.51
C ARG A 65 6.18 8.00 -4.21
N ASP A 66 6.96 7.43 -3.32
CA ASP A 66 8.29 7.93 -3.02
C ASP A 66 9.26 7.56 -4.15
N SER A 67 10.35 8.33 -4.30
CA SER A 67 11.35 8.10 -5.35
C SER A 67 12.12 6.79 -5.17
N THR A 68 12.09 6.20 -3.98
CA THR A 68 12.70 4.89 -3.68
C THR A 68 11.87 3.69 -4.16
N VAL A 69 10.62 3.92 -4.59
CA VAL A 69 9.69 2.89 -5.07
C VAL A 69 9.71 2.80 -6.58
N SER A 70 9.70 1.57 -7.12
CA SER A 70 9.62 1.37 -8.57
C SER A 70 8.32 1.97 -9.15
N PRO A 71 8.39 2.80 -10.22
CA PRO A 71 7.24 3.54 -10.73
C PRO A 71 6.14 2.63 -11.30
N ILE A 72 6.49 1.41 -11.72
CA ILE A 72 5.56 0.43 -12.29
C ILE A 72 5.09 -0.64 -11.29
N SER A 73 5.61 -0.63 -10.06
CA SER A 73 5.33 -1.69 -9.08
C SER A 73 3.94 -1.59 -8.47
N ASN A 74 3.22 -2.70 -8.33
CA ASN A 74 2.05 -2.72 -7.44
C ASN A 74 2.49 -2.75 -5.97
N PRO A 75 1.71 -2.16 -5.05
CA PRO A 75 1.88 -2.48 -3.65
C PRO A 75 1.84 -4.01 -3.50
N THR A 76 2.80 -4.57 -2.78
CA THR A 76 2.82 -5.99 -2.40
C THR A 76 1.86 -6.28 -1.25
N LYS A 77 1.57 -5.26 -0.45
CA LYS A 77 0.65 -5.33 0.68
C LYS A 77 -0.01 -3.97 0.89
N VAL A 78 -1.30 -3.98 1.17
CA VAL A 78 -2.01 -2.82 1.71
C VAL A 78 -2.79 -3.28 2.93
N LYS A 79 -2.79 -2.49 4.01
CA LYS A 79 -3.52 -2.79 5.25
C LYS A 79 -4.18 -1.53 5.76
N ILE A 80 -5.42 -1.66 6.25
CA ILE A 80 -6.04 -0.61 7.07
C ILE A 80 -5.59 -0.82 8.51
N VAL A 81 -4.90 0.17 9.08
CA VAL A 81 -4.51 0.16 10.51
C VAL A 81 -5.67 0.60 11.38
N GLY A 82 -6.44 1.57 10.89
CA GLY A 82 -7.53 2.16 11.61
C GLY A 82 -8.30 3.16 10.76
N GLU A 83 -9.35 3.68 11.37
CA GLU A 83 -10.25 4.64 10.77
C GLU A 83 -10.75 5.58 11.86
N VAL A 84 -10.77 6.87 11.56
CA VAL A 84 -11.40 7.89 12.41
C VAL A 84 -12.82 8.08 11.93
N LYS A 85 -13.78 7.25 12.39
CA LYS A 85 -15.24 7.37 12.13
C LYS A 85 -15.64 8.00 10.78
N ASP A 86 -15.31 7.36 9.65
CA ASP A 86 -15.60 7.87 8.29
C ASP A 86 -14.91 9.21 7.89
N LEU A 87 -14.11 9.83 8.77
CA LEU A 87 -13.40 11.10 8.56
C LEU A 87 -11.99 10.92 8.01
N ALA A 88 -11.30 9.85 8.38
CA ALA A 88 -9.97 9.56 7.88
C ALA A 88 -9.67 8.06 7.87
N LEU A 89 -8.94 7.61 6.85
CA LEU A 89 -8.39 6.25 6.76
C LEU A 89 -6.90 6.26 7.05
N ILE A 90 -6.47 5.27 7.83
CA ILE A 90 -5.07 5.05 8.17
C ILE A 90 -4.61 3.81 7.41
N VAL A 91 -3.75 4.02 6.42
CA VAL A 91 -3.37 2.99 5.46
C VAL A 91 -1.88 2.72 5.56
N LEU A 92 -1.52 1.45 5.62
CA LEU A 92 -0.17 0.98 5.35
C LEU A 92 -0.12 0.44 3.94
N ASP A 93 0.84 0.91 3.15
CA ASP A 93 1.14 0.34 1.85
C ASP A 93 2.63 0.01 1.72
N THR A 94 2.92 -1.20 1.25
CA THR A 94 4.27 -1.71 1.07
C THR A 94 4.51 -1.98 -0.40
N TYR A 95 5.69 -1.63 -0.89
CA TYR A 95 6.12 -1.75 -2.28
C TYR A 95 7.46 -2.46 -2.36
N PRO A 96 7.80 -3.07 -3.51
CA PRO A 96 9.19 -3.42 -3.77
C PRO A 96 10.02 -2.14 -3.99
N SER A 97 11.21 -2.10 -3.39
CA SER A 97 12.20 -1.05 -3.60
C SER A 97 12.73 -1.06 -5.04
N ILE A 98 13.22 0.09 -5.51
CA ILE A 98 14.02 0.13 -6.74
C ILE A 98 15.31 -0.67 -6.52
N PRO A 99 15.66 -1.61 -7.42
CA PRO A 99 16.95 -2.32 -7.35
C PRO A 99 18.09 -1.32 -7.52
N ASN A 100 18.97 -1.17 -6.53
CA ASN A 100 20.22 -0.41 -6.72
C ASN A 100 21.32 -0.82 -5.73
N GLY A 101 21.95 -1.98 -5.95
CA GLY A 101 23.25 -2.35 -5.35
C GLY A 101 23.33 -2.31 -3.81
N MET A 102 22.26 -2.67 -3.11
CA MET A 102 22.21 -2.59 -1.64
C MET A 102 22.91 -3.78 -0.98
N SER A 103 23.87 -3.49 -0.09
CA SER A 103 24.73 -4.50 0.54
C SER A 103 24.18 -5.08 1.85
N PHE A 104 23.12 -4.51 2.46
CA PHE A 104 22.76 -4.86 3.85
C PHE A 104 21.27 -5.06 4.17
N CYS A 105 20.33 -4.68 3.32
CA CYS A 105 18.90 -4.89 3.61
C CYS A 105 18.28 -5.87 2.61
N GLN A 106 18.10 -7.12 3.06
CA GLN A 106 17.65 -8.24 2.23
C GLN A 106 16.13 -8.23 1.94
N ALA A 107 15.35 -7.35 2.59
CA ALA A 107 13.89 -7.33 2.43
C ALA A 107 13.42 -6.67 1.12
N GLY A 108 14.19 -5.74 0.54
CA GLY A 108 13.90 -5.12 -0.76
C GLY A 108 12.53 -4.43 -0.85
N GLN A 109 12.05 -3.87 0.26
CA GLN A 109 10.72 -3.25 0.36
C GLN A 109 10.77 -1.83 0.93
N GLU A 110 9.79 -1.02 0.53
CA GLU A 110 9.49 0.30 1.06
C GLU A 110 8.07 0.28 1.64
N SER A 111 7.93 0.53 2.94
CA SER A 111 6.63 0.61 3.63
C SER A 111 6.32 2.05 4.02
N PHE A 112 5.07 2.46 3.86
CA PHE A 112 4.61 3.80 4.24
C PHE A 112 3.34 3.73 5.09
N LEU A 113 3.23 4.66 6.03
CA LEU A 113 2.00 4.99 6.74
C LEU A 113 1.41 6.24 6.10
N ARG A 114 0.13 6.19 5.77
CA ARG A 114 -0.63 7.29 5.19
C ARG A 114 -1.87 7.57 6.03
N VAL A 115 -2.20 8.84 6.18
CA VAL A 115 -3.52 9.28 6.64
C VAL A 115 -4.21 9.98 5.48
N ILE A 116 -5.38 9.46 5.11
CA ILE A 116 -6.20 9.96 4.02
C ILE A 116 -7.45 10.58 4.65
N SER A 117 -7.55 11.89 4.61
CA SER A 117 -8.76 12.61 5.03
C SER A 117 -9.88 12.39 4.02
N LEU A 118 -11.06 12.05 4.53
CA LEU A 118 -12.31 11.83 3.81
C LEU A 118 -13.31 12.98 4.00
N THR A 119 -12.93 14.03 4.72
CA THR A 119 -13.83 15.13 5.12
C THR A 119 -14.27 16.01 3.96
N SER A 120 -13.52 15.99 2.85
CA SER A 120 -13.86 16.74 1.65
C SER A 120 -14.38 15.83 0.53
N LYS A 121 -15.03 16.42 -0.49
CA LYS A 121 -15.60 15.68 -1.64
C LYS A 121 -14.58 14.79 -2.36
N ARG A 122 -13.30 15.14 -2.31
CA ARG A 122 -12.19 14.36 -2.87
C ARG A 122 -11.24 14.01 -1.75
N PRO A 123 -11.03 12.73 -1.42
CA PRO A 123 -10.09 12.36 -0.38
C PRO A 123 -8.68 12.90 -0.65
N VAL A 124 -7.99 13.34 0.41
CA VAL A 124 -6.66 13.95 0.35
C VAL A 124 -5.74 13.27 1.35
N GLU A 125 -4.49 13.02 0.95
CA GLU A 125 -3.44 12.60 1.89
C GLU A 125 -2.99 13.81 2.71
N THR A 126 -3.23 13.73 4.01
CA THR A 126 -2.85 14.77 4.99
C THR A 126 -1.54 14.43 5.67
N PHE A 127 -1.14 13.15 5.64
CA PHE A 127 0.11 12.70 6.24
C PHE A 127 0.65 11.48 5.52
N LYS A 128 1.97 11.45 5.38
CA LYS A 128 2.72 10.31 4.87
C LYS A 128 4.06 10.25 5.59
N VAL A 129 4.40 9.08 6.13
CA VAL A 129 5.73 8.78 6.67
C VAL A 129 6.21 7.43 6.18
N LYS A 130 7.52 7.33 5.96
CA LYS A 130 8.20 6.08 5.60
C LYS A 130 8.46 5.28 6.88
N LEU A 131 8.10 4.00 6.85
CA LEU A 131 8.18 3.11 8.01
C LEU A 131 9.35 2.15 7.92
N GLU A 132 9.61 1.63 6.73
CA GLU A 132 10.68 0.69 6.44
C GLU A 132 11.27 1.09 5.09
N SER A 133 12.59 1.14 5.02
CA SER A 133 13.31 1.43 3.78
C SER A 133 14.72 0.91 3.85
N CYS A 134 15.00 -0.03 2.97
CA CYS A 134 16.36 -0.53 2.77
C CYS A 134 17.32 0.57 2.27
N ARG A 135 16.81 1.48 1.45
CA ARG A 135 17.63 2.53 0.83
C ARG A 135 17.98 3.65 1.78
N ASP A 136 17.04 4.03 2.63
CA ASP A 136 17.21 5.12 3.57
C ASP A 136 17.64 4.64 4.96
N GLY A 137 17.85 3.33 5.14
CA GLY A 137 18.25 2.72 6.41
C GLY A 137 17.19 2.87 7.50
N ILE A 138 15.91 2.89 7.13
CA ILE A 138 14.79 3.03 8.06
C ILE A 138 14.28 1.64 8.41
N GLU A 139 14.12 1.37 9.69
CA GLU A 139 13.69 0.07 10.18
C GLU A 139 12.62 0.22 11.25
N LEU A 140 11.50 -0.47 11.03
CA LEU A 140 10.40 -0.52 11.95
C LEU A 140 10.69 -1.56 13.04
N SER A 141 10.39 -1.23 14.30
CA SER A 141 10.53 -2.20 15.38
C SER A 141 9.41 -3.26 15.35
N ALA A 142 9.56 -4.31 16.16
CA ALA A 142 8.54 -5.37 16.29
C ALA A 142 7.17 -4.86 16.74
N ASP A 143 7.12 -3.82 17.58
CA ASP A 143 5.87 -3.18 18.02
C ASP A 143 5.16 -2.45 16.86
N GLY A 144 5.93 -2.00 15.87
CA GLY A 144 5.42 -1.51 14.60
C GLY A 144 4.57 -0.24 14.71
N VAL A 145 3.39 -0.32 14.08
CA VAL A 145 2.40 0.76 14.07
C VAL A 145 1.17 0.32 14.86
N VAL A 146 0.84 1.09 15.89
CA VAL A 146 -0.29 0.85 16.79
C VAL A 146 -1.32 1.95 16.62
N TRP A 147 -2.55 1.57 16.31
CA TRP A 147 -3.70 2.48 16.29
C TRP A 147 -4.38 2.51 17.67
N ILE A 148 -4.59 3.71 18.20
CA ILE A 148 -5.22 3.98 19.49
C ILE A 148 -6.53 4.74 19.21
N PRO A 149 -7.67 4.03 19.05
CA PRO A 149 -8.93 4.64 18.62
C PRO A 149 -9.49 5.64 19.63
N GLU A 150 -9.24 5.47 20.92
CA GLU A 150 -9.80 6.30 21.99
C GLU A 150 -9.30 7.75 21.91
N SER A 151 -8.04 7.94 21.49
CA SER A 151 -7.40 9.25 21.37
C SER A 151 -7.20 9.70 19.92
N SER A 152 -7.73 8.94 18.96
CA SER A 152 -7.47 9.11 17.53
C SER A 152 -5.97 9.24 17.22
N SER A 153 -5.15 8.39 17.81
CA SER A 153 -3.68 8.51 17.70
C SER A 153 -3.03 7.28 17.10
N ILE A 154 -2.00 7.51 16.29
CA ILE A 154 -1.13 6.46 15.79
C ILE A 154 0.18 6.55 16.56
N ARG A 155 0.62 5.44 17.14
CA ARG A 155 1.96 5.31 17.69
C ARG A 155 2.81 4.51 16.73
N VAL A 156 3.97 5.04 16.39
CA VAL A 156 4.95 4.37 15.52
C VAL A 156 6.23 4.15 16.29
N HIS A 157 6.73 2.92 16.25
CA HIS A 157 7.96 2.52 16.91
C HIS A 157 9.00 2.11 15.86
N TRP A 158 9.99 2.96 15.64
CA TRP A 158 11.14 2.67 14.79
C TRP A 158 12.30 2.11 15.61
N MET A 159 12.97 1.11 15.06
CA MET A 159 14.31 0.72 15.52
C MET A 159 15.37 1.64 14.92
N VAL A 160 15.16 2.10 13.68
CA VAL A 160 15.94 3.17 13.05
C VAL A 160 14.99 4.18 12.41
N SER A 161 14.96 5.39 12.96
CA SER A 161 13.98 6.43 12.60
C SER A 161 14.35 7.20 11.32
N PRO A 162 13.36 7.63 10.52
CA PRO A 162 13.57 8.59 9.44
C PRO A 162 13.92 10.01 9.91
N TYR A 163 13.75 10.32 11.20
CA TYR A 163 13.98 11.64 11.77
C TYR A 163 15.25 11.72 12.63
N LEU A 164 15.67 10.60 13.20
CA LEU A 164 16.87 10.48 14.05
C LEU A 164 17.81 9.44 13.44
N VAL A 165 18.85 9.93 12.77
CA VAL A 165 19.78 9.09 12.01
C VAL A 165 20.38 7.99 12.87
N GLY A 166 20.09 6.73 12.52
CA GLY A 166 20.65 5.55 13.18
C GLY A 166 20.10 5.27 14.58
N GLN A 167 19.03 5.95 15.01
CA GLN A 167 18.51 5.84 16.37
C GLN A 167 17.06 5.33 16.41
N PRO A 168 16.69 4.58 17.47
CA PRO A 168 15.31 4.21 17.69
C PRO A 168 14.47 5.44 18.07
N GLU A 169 13.20 5.43 17.68
CA GLU A 169 12.26 6.49 18.04
C GLU A 169 10.87 5.91 18.22
N MET A 170 10.17 6.39 19.25
CA MET A 170 8.73 6.25 19.35
C MET A 170 8.09 7.62 19.17
N ARG A 171 7.18 7.73 18.20
CA ARG A 171 6.42 8.96 17.96
C ARG A 171 4.93 8.67 17.97
N VAL A 172 4.18 9.60 18.56
CA VAL A 172 2.72 9.61 18.54
C VAL A 172 2.25 10.71 17.62
N PHE A 173 1.34 10.37 16.73
CA PHE A 173 0.70 11.27 15.78
C PHE A 173 -0.78 11.36 16.13
N LYS A 174 -1.31 12.55 16.35
CA LYS A 174 -2.72 12.74 16.68
C LYS A 174 -3.49 13.17 15.44
N ILE A 175 -4.53 12.43 15.11
CA ILE A 175 -5.41 12.74 13.97
C ILE A 175 -6.57 13.60 14.45
N GLY A 176 -6.67 14.80 13.91
CA GLY A 176 -7.77 15.72 14.13
C GLY A 176 -9.07 15.25 13.50
N ILE A 177 -10.17 15.89 13.90
CA ILE A 177 -11.51 15.63 13.35
C ILE A 177 -11.66 16.05 11.87
N ASP A 178 -10.73 16.85 11.37
CA ASP A 178 -10.58 17.24 9.97
C ASP A 178 -9.74 16.23 9.15
N GLY A 179 -9.20 15.21 9.82
CA GLY A 179 -8.29 14.23 9.26
C GLY A 179 -6.85 14.73 9.12
N GLN A 180 -6.50 15.90 9.68
CA GLN A 180 -5.12 16.39 9.72
C GLN A 180 -4.33 15.70 10.82
N VAL A 181 -3.02 15.56 10.63
CA VAL A 181 -2.12 14.95 11.62
C VAL A 181 -1.29 16.04 12.29
N ASN A 182 -1.29 16.03 13.62
CA ASN A 182 -0.47 16.91 14.48
C ASN A 182 0.52 16.08 15.30
#